data_AF-A0A5P9EUC9-F1
#
_entry.id   AF-A0A5P9EUC9-F1
#
_cell.length_a   1.000
_cell.length_b   1.000
_cell.length_c   1.000
_cell.angle_alpha   90.00
_cell.angle_beta   90.00
_cell.angle_gamma   90.00
#
_symmetry.space_group_name_H-M   'P 1'
#
loop_
_entity.id
_entity.type
_entity.pdbx_description
1 polymer ?
#
loop_
_entity_poly.entity_id
_entity_poly.type
_entity_poly.pdbx_seq_one_letter_code
_entity_poly.pdbx_strand_id
1 'polypeptide(L)'
;MTEDARGLLERLLARGDGVAVHSGRLFLSPASCQPVPAKWLSENEHALISEAARLTGLQALEYIGHSVGNYGPRKNGGVTLQFRSLIDGRDWYAIFNTYTTRARTTKHGKAGSPLPKGRFRMGKRSNFLKFWNRTGLKMPKSLDAFSDCMGKLRGQIFTGHPANGERLEAATLALLRIEQGELAARIHQNIPGKVRVTSGLIPGKVRVNVPGKELAQPQQPRGLPPNQTTGDANCGNTVIRERGYKGTPIPPQEQTNEEWLACYESRSA
;
A
#
# COMPACT_ATOMS: atom_id res chain seq x y z
N MET A 1 7.42 15.61 23.40
CA MET A 1 6.35 16.53 22.96
C MET A 1 6.06 16.19 21.51
N THR A 2 4.91 15.59 21.22
CA THR A 2 4.49 15.28 19.85
C THR A 2 4.23 16.60 19.14
N GLU A 3 5.10 16.93 18.20
CA GLU A 3 4.91 18.09 17.33
C GLU A 3 3.60 17.93 16.56
N ASP A 4 2.85 19.02 16.39
CA ASP A 4 1.59 19.01 15.64
C ASP A 4 1.85 18.51 14.20
N ALA A 5 1.20 17.42 13.82
CA ALA A 5 1.41 16.74 12.55
C ALA A 5 1.15 17.68 11.36
N ARG A 6 0.21 18.62 11.53
CA ARG A 6 -0.07 19.67 10.56
C ARG A 6 1.09 20.62 10.39
N GLY A 7 1.59 21.20 11.48
CA GLY A 7 2.75 22.09 11.45
C GLY A 7 3.99 21.39 10.88
N LEU A 8 4.16 20.10 11.15
CA LEU A 8 5.22 19.31 10.53
C LEU A 8 5.04 19.17 9.01
N LEU A 9 3.86 18.79 8.54
CA LEU A 9 3.57 18.64 7.10
C LEU A 9 3.74 19.98 6.35
N GLU A 10 3.24 21.07 6.92
CA GLU A 10 3.36 22.42 6.35
C GLU A 10 4.83 22.83 6.21
N ARG A 11 5.68 22.55 7.21
CA ARG A 11 7.13 22.84 7.13
C ARG A 11 7.86 22.00 6.09
N LEU A 12 7.54 20.71 5.98
CA LEU A 12 8.13 19.83 4.96
C LEU A 12 7.85 20.38 3.55
N LEU A 13 6.59 20.75 3.31
CA LEU A 13 6.17 21.31 2.03
C LEU A 13 6.75 22.71 1.79
N ALA A 14 6.84 23.57 2.82
CA ALA A 14 7.47 24.89 2.73
C ALA A 14 8.98 24.81 2.45
N ARG A 15 9.67 23.76 2.93
CA ARG A 15 11.06 23.47 2.60
C ARG A 15 11.24 22.99 1.14
N GLY A 16 10.14 22.65 0.46
CA GLY A 16 10.16 22.09 -0.88
C GLY A 16 10.32 20.57 -0.91
N ASP A 17 10.15 19.87 0.22
CA ASP A 17 10.17 18.41 0.21
C ASP A 17 8.94 17.86 -0.51
N GLY A 18 9.14 16.79 -1.28
CA GLY A 18 8.05 16.00 -1.78
C GLY A 18 7.45 15.13 -0.70
N VAL A 19 6.16 15.31 -0.45
CA VAL A 19 5.37 14.43 0.42
C VAL A 19 4.31 13.76 -0.43
N ALA A 20 4.27 12.44 -0.44
CA ALA A 20 3.26 11.66 -1.14
C ALA A 20 2.90 10.41 -0.32
N VAL A 21 1.73 9.85 -0.57
CA VAL A 21 1.33 8.54 -0.06
C VAL A 21 1.13 7.61 -1.25
N HIS A 22 1.92 6.55 -1.35
CA HIS A 22 1.75 5.54 -2.39
C HIS A 22 1.53 4.18 -1.75
N SER A 23 0.56 3.43 -2.27
CA SER A 23 0.28 2.07 -1.79
C SER A 23 0.11 2.01 -0.25
N GLY A 24 -0.51 3.04 0.34
CA GLY A 24 -0.75 3.12 1.77
C GLY A 24 0.48 3.36 2.65
N ARG A 25 1.59 3.85 2.08
CA ARG A 25 2.84 4.17 2.79
C ARG A 25 3.29 5.60 2.48
N LEU A 26 3.97 6.23 3.43
CA LEU A 26 4.52 7.56 3.24
C LEU A 26 5.78 7.52 2.37
N PHE A 27 5.84 8.41 1.38
CA PHE A 27 7.00 8.65 0.55
C PHE A 27 7.43 10.10 0.72
N LEU A 28 8.68 10.27 1.15
CA LEU A 28 9.32 11.58 1.27
C LEU A 28 10.45 11.68 0.25
N SER A 29 10.48 12.79 -0.46
CA SER A 29 11.55 13.16 -1.39
C SER A 29 12.16 14.47 -0.88
N PRO A 30 13.17 14.40 0.00
CA PRO A 30 13.76 15.59 0.60
C PRO A 30 14.40 16.48 -0.46
N ALA A 31 14.21 17.80 -0.36
CA ALA A 31 14.85 18.75 -1.26
C ALA A 31 16.39 18.70 -1.17
N SER A 32 16.92 18.26 -0.03
CA SER A 32 18.35 18.05 0.20
C SER A 32 18.91 16.79 -0.46
N CYS A 33 18.06 15.91 -1.01
CA CYS A 33 18.42 14.59 -1.54
C CYS A 33 19.08 13.63 -0.53
N GLN A 34 19.10 13.98 0.76
CA GLN A 34 19.60 13.09 1.82
C GLN A 34 18.51 12.10 2.26
N PRO A 35 18.88 10.88 2.68
CA PRO A 35 17.91 9.92 3.17
C PRO A 35 17.25 10.40 4.46
N VAL A 36 15.93 10.23 4.56
CA VAL A 36 15.18 10.51 5.80
C VAL A 36 15.57 9.47 6.85
N PRO A 37 15.89 9.87 8.09
CA PRO A 37 16.20 8.92 9.16
C PRO A 37 15.04 7.94 9.39
N ALA A 38 15.33 6.64 9.36
CA ALA A 38 14.31 5.60 9.44
C ALA A 38 13.50 5.65 10.75
N LYS A 39 14.18 5.96 11.87
CA LYS A 39 13.54 6.10 13.19
C LYS A 39 12.51 7.23 13.18
N TRP A 40 12.90 8.40 12.70
CA TRP A 40 12.02 9.55 12.58
C TRP A 40 10.83 9.25 11.67
N LEU A 41 11.05 8.57 10.55
CA LEU A 41 9.97 8.18 9.64
C LEU A 41 8.95 7.27 10.34
N SER A 42 9.42 6.24 11.06
CA SER A 42 8.52 5.32 11.77
C SER A 42 7.69 5.99 12.88
N GLU A 43 8.23 7.03 13.52
CA GLU A 43 7.55 7.77 14.59
C GLU A 43 6.51 8.75 14.04
N ASN A 44 6.71 9.28 12.84
CA ASN A 44 5.88 10.34 12.25
C ASN A 44 4.99 9.88 11.09
N GLU A 45 5.21 8.68 10.54
CA GLU A 45 4.51 8.18 9.34
C GLU A 45 2.98 8.21 9.50
N HIS A 46 2.43 7.64 10.57
CA HIS A 46 0.98 7.62 10.78
C HIS A 46 0.39 9.01 10.95
N ALA A 47 1.08 9.90 11.66
CA ALA A 47 0.63 11.27 11.90
C ALA A 47 0.58 12.05 10.58
N LEU A 48 1.63 11.93 9.76
CA LEU A 48 1.70 12.58 8.45
C LEU A 48 0.69 12.01 7.44
N ILE A 49 0.48 10.69 7.42
CA ILE A 49 -0.54 10.07 6.57
C ILE A 49 -1.94 10.51 6.98
N SER A 50 -2.24 10.53 8.28
CA SER A 50 -3.53 10.98 8.81
C SER A 50 -3.81 12.43 8.41
N GLU A 51 -2.82 13.29 8.55
CA GLU A 51 -2.94 14.70 8.19
C GLU A 51 -3.09 14.92 6.67
N ALA A 52 -2.29 14.21 5.86
CA ALA A 52 -2.41 14.23 4.42
C ALA A 52 -3.80 13.77 3.96
N ALA A 53 -4.34 12.71 4.57
CA ALA A 53 -5.69 12.23 4.29
C ALA A 53 -6.76 13.25 4.70
N ARG A 54 -6.58 13.91 5.85
CA ARG A 54 -7.48 14.98 6.32
C ARG A 54 -7.53 16.16 5.34
N LEU A 55 -6.38 16.64 4.85
CA LEU A 55 -6.29 17.74 3.89
C LEU A 55 -6.92 17.40 2.53
N THR A 56 -6.86 16.14 2.12
CA THR A 56 -7.45 15.66 0.86
C THR A 56 -8.90 15.25 0.98
N GLY A 57 -9.44 15.16 2.21
CA GLY A 57 -10.80 14.69 2.46
C GLY A 57 -10.96 13.18 2.26
N LEU A 58 -9.87 12.42 2.26
CA LEU A 58 -9.86 10.98 2.12
C LEU A 58 -9.89 10.30 3.50
N GLN A 59 -10.41 9.07 3.54
CA GLN A 59 -10.30 8.22 4.71
C GLN A 59 -8.90 7.58 4.74
N ALA A 60 -8.29 7.51 5.92
CA ALA A 60 -7.07 6.76 6.19
C ALA A 60 -7.38 5.61 7.15
N LEU A 61 -7.44 4.39 6.61
CA LEU A 61 -7.94 3.20 7.30
C LEU A 61 -6.83 2.18 7.49
N GLU A 62 -6.40 1.96 8.73
CA GLU A 62 -5.44 0.92 9.07
C GLU A 62 -6.14 -0.44 9.23
N TYR A 63 -5.61 -1.49 8.61
CA TYR A 63 -6.15 -2.84 8.77
C TYR A 63 -5.83 -3.43 10.15
N ILE A 64 -6.86 -3.77 10.92
CA ILE A 64 -6.74 -4.38 12.26
C ILE A 64 -6.73 -5.91 12.17
N GLY A 65 -7.63 -6.46 11.35
CA GLY A 65 -7.89 -7.90 11.35
C GLY A 65 -9.09 -8.30 10.50
N HIS A 66 -9.45 -9.58 10.61
CA HIS A 66 -10.62 -10.10 9.92
C HIS A 66 -11.35 -11.12 10.77
N SER A 67 -12.65 -11.26 10.49
CA SER A 67 -13.49 -12.33 11.01
C SER A 67 -14.21 -13.03 9.86
N VAL A 68 -14.62 -14.26 10.10
CA VAL A 68 -15.35 -15.09 9.13
C VAL A 68 -16.67 -15.47 9.75
N GLY A 69 -17.76 -15.33 8.99
CA GLY A 69 -19.10 -15.60 9.46
C GLY A 69 -20.07 -15.87 8.32
N ASN A 70 -21.30 -16.18 8.69
CA ASN A 70 -22.40 -16.35 7.75
C ASN A 70 -23.40 -15.21 7.96
N TYR A 71 -23.75 -14.51 6.88
CA TYR A 71 -24.51 -13.25 6.94
C TYR A 71 -25.80 -13.32 6.13
N GLY A 72 -26.76 -12.49 6.52
CA GLY A 72 -28.05 -12.31 5.85
C GLY A 72 -29.02 -13.48 6.03
N PRO A 73 -30.24 -13.37 5.47
CA PRO A 73 -31.31 -14.38 5.67
C PRO A 73 -30.91 -15.78 5.18
N ARG A 74 -30.14 -15.86 4.09
CA ARG A 74 -29.65 -17.11 3.50
C ARG A 74 -28.38 -17.65 4.17
N LYS A 75 -27.86 -16.97 5.21
CA LYS A 75 -26.62 -17.35 5.92
C LYS A 75 -25.44 -17.58 4.96
N ASN A 76 -25.25 -16.67 4.02
CA ASN A 76 -24.15 -16.74 3.05
C ASN A 76 -22.80 -16.52 3.74
N GLY A 77 -21.79 -17.32 3.38
CA GLY A 77 -20.45 -17.14 3.90
C GLY A 77 -19.84 -15.79 3.52
N GLY A 78 -19.21 -15.14 4.50
CA GLY A 78 -18.54 -13.85 4.33
C GLY A 78 -17.25 -13.77 5.16
N VAL A 79 -16.28 -13.00 4.66
CA VAL A 79 -15.15 -12.51 5.43
C VAL A 79 -15.34 -11.01 5.65
N THR A 80 -15.23 -10.58 6.90
CA THR A 80 -15.31 -9.18 7.30
C THR A 80 -13.90 -8.70 7.59
N LEU A 81 -13.42 -7.74 6.81
CA LEU A 81 -12.19 -7.00 7.08
C LEU A 81 -12.51 -5.83 8.01
N GLN A 82 -11.69 -5.65 9.03
CA GLN A 82 -11.87 -4.64 10.08
C GLN A 82 -10.73 -3.63 9.99
N PHE A 83 -11.09 -2.36 10.07
CA PHE A 83 -10.19 -1.23 9.92
C PHE A 83 -10.39 -0.22 11.05
N ARG A 84 -9.33 0.53 11.37
CA ARG A 84 -9.37 1.69 12.24
C ARG A 84 -9.05 2.94 11.45
N SER A 85 -9.84 3.97 11.60
CA SER A 85 -9.52 5.28 11.04
C SER A 85 -8.36 5.91 11.82
N LEU A 86 -7.33 6.36 11.11
CA LEU A 86 -6.22 7.12 11.67
C LEU A 86 -6.59 8.57 12.01
N ILE A 87 -7.75 9.05 11.53
CA ILE A 87 -8.19 10.44 11.68
C ILE A 87 -9.00 10.61 12.97
N ASP A 88 -10.02 9.77 13.17
CA ASP A 88 -10.98 9.89 14.26
C ASP A 88 -11.05 8.65 15.17
N GLY A 89 -10.21 7.63 14.90
CA GLY A 89 -10.16 6.40 15.69
C GLY A 89 -11.36 5.47 15.53
N ARG A 90 -12.34 5.81 14.67
CA ARG A 90 -13.54 4.99 14.48
C ARG A 90 -13.20 3.68 13.77
N ASP A 91 -13.91 2.63 14.15
CA ASP A 91 -13.78 1.33 13.51
C ASP A 91 -14.71 1.24 12.29
N TRP A 92 -14.16 0.74 11.18
CA TRP A 92 -14.84 0.56 9.90
C TRP A 92 -14.73 -0.90 9.47
N TYR A 93 -15.66 -1.38 8.64
CA TYR A 93 -15.58 -2.76 8.14
C TYR A 93 -16.06 -2.93 6.70
N ALA A 94 -15.46 -3.90 6.01
CA ALA A 94 -15.86 -4.31 4.66
C ALA A 94 -16.15 -5.81 4.63
N ILE A 95 -17.29 -6.20 4.05
CA ILE A 95 -17.69 -7.62 3.95
C ILE A 95 -17.51 -8.11 2.51
N PHE A 96 -16.84 -9.24 2.34
CA PHE A 96 -16.67 -9.93 1.08
C PHE A 96 -17.30 -11.33 1.12
N ASN A 97 -18.07 -11.67 0.08
CA ASN A 97 -18.65 -13.00 -0.05
C ASN A 97 -17.55 -14.06 -0.24
N THR A 98 -17.67 -15.17 0.49
CA THR A 98 -16.70 -16.27 0.48
C THR A 98 -17.38 -17.61 0.78
N TYR A 99 -16.67 -18.70 0.52
CA TYR A 99 -17.12 -20.04 0.92
C TYR A 99 -16.55 -20.38 2.29
N THR A 100 -17.43 -20.62 3.27
CA THR A 100 -17.09 -21.00 4.65
C THR A 100 -17.22 -22.51 4.90
N THR A 101 -17.55 -23.28 3.86
CA THR A 101 -17.74 -24.73 3.91
C THR A 101 -16.69 -25.47 3.08
N ARG A 102 -16.51 -26.76 3.32
CA ARG A 102 -15.61 -27.64 2.56
C ARG A 102 -16.19 -27.96 1.18
N ALA A 103 -15.40 -27.88 0.10
CA ALA A 103 -15.86 -28.27 -1.24
C ALA A 103 -15.82 -29.78 -1.47
N ARG A 104 -14.98 -30.51 -0.74
CA ARG A 104 -14.76 -31.94 -0.92
C ARG A 104 -14.70 -32.63 0.43
N THR A 105 -15.08 -33.90 0.46
CA THR A 105 -14.87 -34.76 1.62
C THR A 105 -13.39 -35.10 1.73
N THR A 106 -12.83 -34.92 2.92
CA THR A 106 -11.45 -35.26 3.26
C THR A 106 -11.42 -35.98 4.61
N LYS A 107 -10.25 -36.45 5.04
CA LYS A 107 -10.05 -37.01 6.39
C LYS A 107 -10.45 -36.05 7.52
N HIS A 108 -10.53 -34.75 7.25
CA HIS A 108 -10.85 -33.71 8.23
C HIS A 108 -12.32 -33.24 8.19
N GLY A 109 -13.16 -33.85 7.36
CA GLY A 109 -14.59 -33.54 7.30
C GLY A 109 -15.25 -33.77 5.94
N LYS A 110 -16.58 -33.84 5.94
CA LYS A 110 -17.40 -34.06 4.74
C LYS A 110 -17.54 -32.78 3.91
N ALA A 111 -17.79 -32.92 2.61
CA ALA A 111 -18.20 -31.79 1.77
C ALA A 111 -19.43 -31.08 2.37
N GLY A 112 -19.48 -29.76 2.28
CA GLY A 112 -20.53 -28.93 2.87
C GLY A 112 -20.37 -28.66 4.36
N SER A 113 -19.54 -29.41 5.09
CA SER A 113 -19.30 -29.11 6.50
C SER A 113 -18.51 -27.80 6.67
N PRO A 114 -18.61 -27.11 7.82
CA PRO A 114 -17.86 -25.89 8.08
C PRO A 114 -16.35 -26.09 7.97
N LEU A 115 -15.65 -25.05 7.51
CA LEU A 115 -14.20 -24.94 7.60
C LEU A 115 -13.77 -24.68 9.06
N PRO A 116 -12.50 -24.94 9.40
CA PRO A 116 -11.94 -24.51 10.69
C PRO A 116 -12.16 -23.01 10.91
N LYS A 117 -12.29 -22.62 12.18
CA LYS A 117 -12.53 -21.22 12.58
C LYS A 117 -11.52 -20.27 11.93
N GLY A 118 -12.00 -19.17 11.36
CA GLY A 118 -11.17 -18.16 10.68
C GLY A 118 -10.70 -18.53 9.27
N ARG A 119 -10.97 -19.75 8.79
CA ARG A 119 -10.65 -20.15 7.42
C ARG A 119 -11.81 -19.92 6.47
N PHE A 120 -11.48 -19.56 5.25
CA PHE A 120 -12.43 -19.27 4.18
C PHE A 120 -11.80 -19.59 2.82
N ARG A 121 -12.64 -19.76 1.80
CA ARG A 121 -12.19 -20.07 0.44
C ARG A 121 -12.77 -19.08 -0.56
N MET A 122 -11.93 -18.55 -1.42
CA MET A 122 -12.35 -17.51 -2.36
C MET A 122 -12.89 -18.10 -3.67
N GLY A 123 -13.89 -17.43 -4.25
CA GLY A 123 -14.35 -17.72 -5.60
C GLY A 123 -13.44 -17.09 -6.66
N LYS A 124 -13.24 -17.75 -7.80
CA LYS A 124 -12.36 -17.29 -8.91
C LYS A 124 -12.67 -15.88 -9.44
N ARG A 125 -13.90 -15.39 -9.28
CA ARG A 125 -14.36 -14.08 -9.76
C ARG A 125 -14.87 -13.19 -8.62
N SER A 126 -14.38 -13.41 -7.39
CA SER A 126 -14.84 -12.65 -6.24
C SER A 126 -14.34 -11.19 -6.26
N ASN A 127 -15.11 -10.29 -5.66
CA ASN A 127 -14.65 -8.91 -5.43
C ASN A 127 -13.44 -8.87 -4.48
N PHE A 128 -13.27 -9.88 -3.63
CA PHE A 128 -12.09 -10.03 -2.79
C PHE A 128 -10.81 -10.19 -3.63
N LEU A 129 -10.84 -10.98 -4.71
CA LEU A 129 -9.67 -11.11 -5.59
C LEU A 129 -9.34 -9.79 -6.29
N LYS A 130 -10.35 -9.01 -6.68
CA LYS A 130 -10.14 -7.68 -7.25
C LYS A 130 -9.51 -6.73 -6.23
N PHE A 131 -10.01 -6.73 -4.99
CA PHE A 131 -9.42 -6.01 -3.87
C PHE A 131 -7.96 -6.42 -3.67
N TRP A 132 -7.68 -7.73 -3.55
CA TRP A 132 -6.33 -8.24 -3.33
C TRP A 132 -5.37 -7.82 -4.43
N ASN A 133 -5.78 -7.89 -5.71
CA ASN A 133 -4.96 -7.43 -6.83
C ASN A 133 -4.58 -5.95 -6.71
N ARG A 134 -5.49 -5.09 -6.25
CA ARG A 134 -5.21 -3.66 -6.06
C ARG A 134 -4.21 -3.39 -4.95
N THR A 135 -4.01 -4.33 -4.01
CA THR A 135 -3.00 -4.19 -2.97
C THR A 135 -1.57 -4.38 -3.48
N GLY A 136 -1.39 -4.94 -4.69
CA GLY A 136 -0.07 -5.28 -5.22
C GLY A 136 0.63 -6.43 -4.48
N LEU A 137 -0.01 -7.03 -3.46
CA LEU A 137 0.54 -8.17 -2.74
C LEU A 137 0.60 -9.41 -3.64
N LYS A 138 1.65 -10.22 -3.44
CA LYS A 138 1.80 -11.50 -4.15
C LYS A 138 0.56 -12.37 -3.98
N MET A 139 0.00 -12.80 -5.10
CA MET A 139 -1.16 -13.68 -5.14
C MET A 139 -0.84 -15.02 -4.45
N PRO A 140 -1.66 -15.50 -3.51
CA PRO A 140 -1.49 -16.83 -2.93
C PRO A 140 -1.57 -17.93 -3.99
N LYS A 141 -0.89 -19.06 -3.73
CA LYS A 141 -0.84 -20.20 -4.67
C LYS A 141 -2.22 -20.83 -4.94
N SER A 142 -3.18 -20.66 -4.03
CA SER A 142 -4.53 -21.19 -4.13
C SER A 142 -5.56 -20.26 -3.50
N LEU A 143 -6.83 -20.44 -3.89
CA LEU A 143 -7.95 -19.67 -3.37
C LEU A 143 -8.31 -19.97 -1.91
N ASP A 144 -7.72 -21.03 -1.35
CA ASP A 144 -7.92 -21.47 0.03
C ASP A 144 -6.82 -20.91 0.96
N ALA A 145 -5.71 -20.43 0.39
CA ALA A 145 -4.55 -19.93 1.13
C ALA A 145 -4.65 -18.44 1.52
N PHE A 146 -5.77 -17.78 1.21
CA PHE A 146 -5.95 -16.36 1.54
C PHE A 146 -6.04 -16.12 3.04
N SER A 147 -6.67 -17.01 3.81
CA SER A 147 -6.75 -16.88 5.28
C SER A 147 -5.35 -16.72 5.90
N ASP A 148 -4.39 -17.47 5.38
CA ASP A 148 -3.02 -17.52 5.89
C ASP A 148 -2.22 -16.27 5.44
N CYS A 149 -2.66 -15.61 4.37
CA CYS A 149 -2.03 -14.39 3.84
C CYS A 149 -2.61 -13.10 4.42
N MET A 150 -3.73 -13.14 5.16
CA MET A 150 -4.40 -11.94 5.68
C MET A 150 -3.51 -11.05 6.55
N GLY A 151 -2.48 -11.63 7.21
CA GLY A 151 -1.51 -10.86 7.98
C GLY A 151 -0.70 -9.86 7.15
N LYS A 152 -0.56 -10.07 5.84
CA LYS A 152 0.20 -9.19 4.93
C LYS A 152 -0.48 -7.84 4.69
N LEU A 153 -1.75 -7.71 5.05
CA LEU A 153 -2.47 -6.43 4.99
C LEU A 153 -2.09 -5.48 6.13
N ARG A 154 -1.41 -5.97 7.18
CA ARG A 154 -0.95 -5.13 8.31
C ARG A 154 0.12 -4.14 7.85
N GLY A 155 0.08 -2.94 8.43
CA GLY A 155 1.01 -1.85 8.11
C GLY A 155 0.79 -1.23 6.73
N GLN A 156 -0.38 -1.46 6.11
CA GLN A 156 -0.83 -0.77 4.91
C GLN A 156 -2.04 0.09 5.27
N ILE A 157 -2.09 1.31 4.72
CA ILE A 157 -3.21 2.21 4.89
C ILE A 157 -4.13 2.16 3.68
N PHE A 158 -5.43 1.99 3.94
CA PHE A 158 -6.48 1.86 2.95
C PHE A 158 -7.35 3.11 2.93
N THR A 159 -8.15 3.22 1.87
CA THR A 159 -9.23 4.19 1.75
C THR A 159 -10.45 3.50 1.14
N GLY A 160 -11.63 4.06 1.39
CA GLY A 160 -12.89 3.52 0.89
C GLY A 160 -14.08 4.41 1.26
N HIS A 161 -15.17 4.27 0.50
CA HIS A 161 -16.39 5.03 0.74
C HIS A 161 -17.34 4.28 1.67
N PRO A 162 -18.08 5.00 2.54
CA PRO A 162 -19.15 4.41 3.33
C PRO A 162 -20.28 3.95 2.40
N ALA A 163 -20.70 2.70 2.55
CA ALA A 163 -21.92 2.19 1.95
C ALA A 163 -23.14 2.47 2.83
N ASN A 164 -23.01 2.20 4.14
CA ASN A 164 -24.05 2.46 5.14
C ASN A 164 -23.42 2.42 6.55
N GLY A 165 -23.58 3.49 7.33
CA GLY A 165 -22.94 3.61 8.64
C GLY A 165 -21.42 3.37 8.54
N GLU A 166 -20.89 2.52 9.41
CA GLU A 166 -19.48 2.12 9.46
C GLU A 166 -19.11 1.03 8.44
N ARG A 167 -20.06 0.60 7.61
CA ARG A 167 -19.82 -0.38 6.55
C ARG A 167 -19.27 0.30 5.31
N LEU A 168 -18.10 -0.11 4.87
CA LEU A 168 -17.47 0.32 3.64
C LEU A 168 -18.03 -0.42 2.43
N GLU A 169 -18.08 0.27 1.29
CA GLU A 169 -18.33 -0.35 0.01
C GLU A 169 -17.07 -1.12 -0.44
N ALA A 170 -17.14 -2.45 -0.39
CA ALA A 170 -16.03 -3.35 -0.69
C ALA A 170 -15.39 -3.12 -2.08
N ALA A 171 -16.14 -2.59 -3.05
CA ALA A 171 -15.65 -2.29 -4.39
C ALA A 171 -14.78 -1.02 -4.45
N THR A 172 -14.92 -0.12 -3.47
CA THR A 172 -14.16 1.14 -3.38
C THR A 172 -12.88 0.98 -2.57
N LEU A 173 -12.77 -0.11 -1.78
CA LEU A 173 -11.61 -0.37 -0.94
C LEU A 173 -10.34 -0.53 -1.80
N ALA A 174 -9.37 0.32 -1.52
CA ALA A 174 -8.07 0.37 -2.19
C ALA A 174 -7.00 0.89 -1.21
N LEU A 175 -5.72 0.74 -1.59
CA LEU A 175 -4.64 1.38 -0.85
C LEU A 175 -4.73 2.90 -0.98
N LEU A 176 -4.45 3.62 0.12
CA LEU A 176 -4.43 5.07 0.11
C LEU A 176 -3.35 5.56 -0.85
N ARG A 177 -3.74 6.49 -1.74
CA ARG A 177 -2.86 7.12 -2.70
C ARG A 177 -3.13 8.62 -2.68
N ILE A 178 -2.10 9.40 -2.40
CA ILE A 178 -2.12 10.86 -2.37
C ILE A 178 -0.88 11.34 -3.12
N GLU A 179 -1.09 12.11 -4.19
CA GLU A 179 -0.01 12.64 -5.00
C GLU A 179 0.53 13.94 -4.40
N GLN A 180 1.83 14.22 -4.58
CA GLN A 180 2.49 15.41 -4.03
C GLN A 180 1.80 16.71 -4.44
N GLY A 181 1.39 16.82 -5.71
CA GLY A 181 0.72 18.02 -6.22
C GLY A 181 -0.64 18.29 -5.55
N GLU A 182 -1.33 17.25 -5.07
CA GLU A 182 -2.62 17.40 -4.39
C GLU A 182 -2.45 18.05 -3.02
N LEU A 183 -1.42 17.67 -2.27
CA LEU A 183 -1.14 18.24 -0.94
C LEU A 183 -0.75 19.71 -1.01
N ALA A 184 0.18 20.05 -1.91
CA ALA A 184 0.61 21.43 -2.10
C ALA A 184 -0.55 22.36 -2.49
N ALA A 185 -1.43 21.89 -3.39
CA ALA A 185 -2.61 22.65 -3.79
C ALA A 185 -3.59 22.88 -2.64
N ARG A 186 -3.82 21.88 -1.79
CA ARG A 186 -4.75 21.97 -0.66
C ARG A 186 -4.27 22.92 0.44
N ILE A 187 -2.97 22.95 0.72
CA ILE A 187 -2.41 23.89 1.72
C ILE A 187 -2.51 25.32 1.22
N HIS A 188 -2.20 25.58 -0.06
CA HIS A 188 -2.29 26.94 -0.62
C HIS A 188 -3.75 27.43 -0.73
N GLN A 189 -4.73 26.54 -0.92
CA GLN A 189 -6.16 26.89 -0.90
C GLN A 189 -6.69 27.18 0.51
N ASN A 190 -6.00 26.74 1.57
CA ASN A 190 -6.36 26.99 2.96
C ASN A 190 -5.85 28.36 3.48
N ILE A 191 -5.22 29.16 2.62
CA ILE A 191 -4.94 30.57 2.88
C ILE A 191 -6.27 31.34 2.77
N PRO A 192 -6.73 32.09 3.78
CA PRO A 192 -7.99 32.82 3.74
C PRO A 192 -7.87 33.99 2.75
N GLY A 193 -8.17 33.71 1.48
CA GLY A 193 -8.07 34.70 0.42
C GLY A 193 -8.28 34.08 -0.96
N LYS A 194 -9.55 33.99 -1.36
CA LYS A 194 -10.07 33.59 -2.69
C LYS A 194 -10.19 32.10 -2.95
N VAL A 195 -11.33 31.56 -2.53
CA VAL A 195 -11.90 30.31 -3.05
C VAL A 195 -12.29 30.52 -4.52
N ARG A 196 -11.66 29.79 -5.44
CA ARG A 196 -12.27 29.44 -6.73
C ARG A 196 -12.51 27.94 -6.72
N VAL A 197 -13.79 27.57 -6.66
CA VAL A 197 -14.27 26.21 -6.84
C VAL A 197 -14.08 25.84 -8.30
N THR A 198 -13.10 24.99 -8.61
CA THR A 198 -13.11 24.24 -9.88
C THR A 198 -13.67 22.87 -9.60
N SER A 199 -14.99 22.78 -9.62
CA SER A 199 -15.73 21.55 -9.84
C SER A 199 -15.33 20.95 -11.19
N GLY A 200 -14.85 19.71 -11.19
CA GLY A 200 -14.81 18.87 -12.40
C GLY A 200 -13.46 18.20 -12.69
N LEU A 201 -13.18 17.07 -12.04
CA LEU A 201 -12.37 16.01 -12.64
C LEU A 201 -13.16 14.70 -12.54
N ILE A 202 -14.12 14.56 -13.45
CA ILE A 202 -14.63 13.26 -13.90
C ILE A 202 -13.56 12.70 -14.83
N PRO A 203 -12.98 11.50 -14.58
CA PRO A 203 -12.12 10.88 -15.57
C PRO A 203 -12.94 10.55 -16.82
N GLY A 204 -12.63 11.27 -17.91
CA GLY A 204 -13.28 11.14 -19.20
C GLY A 204 -13.18 9.72 -19.73
N LYS A 205 -14.34 9.18 -20.14
CA LYS A 205 -14.42 7.99 -20.99
C LYS A 205 -13.68 8.27 -22.30
N VAL A 206 -12.55 7.63 -22.52
CA VAL A 206 -11.97 7.53 -23.86
C VAL A 206 -12.86 6.60 -24.68
N ARG A 207 -13.67 7.18 -25.57
CA ARG A 207 -14.30 6.47 -26.69
C ARG A 207 -13.20 6.11 -27.68
N VAL A 208 -13.01 4.81 -27.93
CA VAL A 208 -12.26 4.36 -29.12
C VAL A 208 -13.30 4.12 -30.21
N ASN A 209 -13.29 4.99 -31.23
CA ASN A 209 -14.04 4.79 -32.46
C ASN A 209 -13.45 3.58 -33.21
N VAL A 210 -14.32 2.70 -33.69
CA VAL A 210 -14.02 1.68 -34.70
C VAL A 210 -14.04 2.35 -36.08
N PRO A 211 -13.06 2.04 -36.94
CA PRO A 211 -13.36 1.40 -38.24
C PRO A 211 -12.36 0.25 -38.49
N GLY A 212 -12.66 -0.90 -39.09
CA GLY A 212 -13.72 -1.27 -40.02
C GLY A 212 -13.13 -1.79 -41.34
N LYS A 213 -12.62 -3.05 -41.34
CA LYS A 213 -12.18 -3.91 -42.49
C LYS A 213 -10.91 -3.43 -43.24
N GLU A 214 -9.95 -4.24 -43.70
CA GLU A 214 -9.99 -5.59 -44.29
C GLU A 214 -8.57 -6.22 -44.38
N LEU A 215 -8.50 -7.53 -44.09
CA LEU A 215 -7.55 -8.61 -44.47
C LEU A 215 -6.04 -8.38 -44.72
N ALA A 216 -5.20 -9.12 -43.96
CA ALA A 216 -4.11 -9.97 -44.49
C ALA A 216 -3.74 -11.11 -43.50
N GLN A 217 -3.40 -12.27 -44.05
CA GLN A 217 -3.35 -13.62 -43.44
C GLN A 217 -2.09 -13.95 -42.61
N PRO A 218 -2.09 -15.07 -41.83
CA PRO A 218 -1.06 -15.40 -40.84
C PRO A 218 0.14 -16.15 -41.43
N GLN A 219 1.35 -15.94 -40.89
CA GLN A 219 2.51 -16.80 -41.15
C GLN A 219 2.94 -17.56 -39.89
N GLN A 220 3.22 -18.85 -40.09
CA GLN A 220 3.41 -19.93 -39.13
C GLN A 220 4.69 -19.84 -38.27
N PRO A 221 4.74 -20.56 -37.13
CA PRO A 221 5.94 -20.73 -36.32
C PRO A 221 6.87 -21.85 -36.86
N ARG A 222 8.15 -21.53 -37.06
CA ARG A 222 9.30 -22.48 -37.05
C ARG A 222 10.01 -22.24 -35.72
N GLY A 223 10.27 -23.20 -34.83
CA GLY A 223 10.87 -24.52 -35.01
C GLY A 223 12.23 -24.48 -34.29
N LEU A 224 12.32 -25.06 -33.08
CA LEU A 224 13.58 -25.21 -32.31
C LEU A 224 14.56 -26.13 -33.05
N PRO A 225 15.87 -25.94 -32.81
CA PRO A 225 16.73 -27.10 -32.57
C PRO A 225 17.53 -26.99 -31.25
N PRO A 226 17.91 -28.16 -30.68
CA PRO A 226 18.62 -28.29 -29.41
C PRO A 226 20.14 -28.18 -29.61
N ASN A 227 20.90 -27.99 -28.51
CA ASN A 227 22.23 -28.59 -28.40
C ASN A 227 22.65 -28.82 -26.94
N GLN A 228 23.05 -30.06 -26.69
CA GLN A 228 23.78 -30.55 -25.53
C GLN A 228 25.27 -30.21 -25.72
N THR A 229 25.99 -29.83 -24.66
CA THR A 229 27.38 -30.26 -24.43
C THR A 229 27.86 -29.88 -23.02
N THR A 230 28.38 -30.90 -22.33
CA THR A 230 29.17 -30.88 -21.09
C THR A 230 30.52 -30.20 -21.28
N GLY A 231 31.06 -29.57 -20.23
CA GLY A 231 32.48 -29.22 -20.14
C GLY A 231 32.85 -28.40 -18.90
N ASP A 232 33.34 -29.05 -17.85
CA ASP A 232 34.13 -28.44 -16.76
C ASP A 232 35.51 -28.01 -17.28
N ALA A 233 35.98 -26.82 -16.89
CA ALA A 233 37.32 -26.56 -16.29
C ALA A 233 37.71 -25.06 -16.34
N ASN A 234 37.88 -24.51 -15.13
CA ASN A 234 38.90 -23.57 -14.64
C ASN A 234 39.80 -22.78 -15.62
N CYS A 235 39.79 -21.46 -15.45
CA CYS A 235 41.01 -20.64 -15.40
C CYS A 235 40.73 -19.30 -14.69
N GLY A 236 41.44 -19.05 -13.59
CA GLY A 236 41.35 -17.84 -12.79
C GLY A 236 42.11 -16.66 -13.38
N ASN A 237 41.87 -15.47 -12.84
CA ASN A 237 42.80 -14.34 -12.92
C ASN A 237 42.68 -13.43 -11.67
N THR A 238 43.68 -13.57 -10.81
CA THR A 238 44.47 -12.54 -10.12
C THR A 238 43.78 -11.27 -9.62
N VAL A 239 43.72 -11.16 -8.29
CA VAL A 239 43.49 -9.95 -7.50
C VAL A 239 44.82 -9.20 -7.34
N ILE A 240 44.92 -7.98 -7.85
CA ILE A 240 45.99 -7.04 -7.48
C ILE A 240 45.44 -6.11 -6.39
N ARG A 241 46.10 -6.15 -5.23
CA ARG A 241 45.89 -5.25 -4.10
C ARG A 241 46.61 -3.93 -4.37
N GLU A 242 45.98 -2.80 -4.02
CA GLU A 242 46.70 -1.64 -3.50
C GLU A 242 45.86 -0.81 -2.52
N ARG A 243 46.57 -0.10 -1.65
CA ARG A 243 46.18 0.40 -0.32
C ARG A 243 45.58 1.80 -0.35
N GLY A 244 44.74 2.11 0.64
CA GLY A 244 44.67 3.47 1.21
C GLY A 244 43.34 3.85 1.85
N TYR A 245 43.15 3.54 3.14
CA TYR A 245 42.83 4.49 4.23
C TYR A 245 42.71 3.69 5.53
N LYS A 246 43.71 3.84 6.41
CA LYS A 246 43.68 3.33 7.78
C LYS A 246 43.03 4.39 8.66
N GLY A 247 41.69 4.41 8.69
CA GLY A 247 40.93 4.99 9.79
C GLY A 247 40.23 3.86 10.51
N THR A 248 40.39 3.77 11.83
CA THR A 248 39.61 2.84 12.65
C THR A 248 38.13 3.22 12.49
N PRO A 249 37.22 2.31 12.07
CA PRO A 249 35.81 2.64 12.01
C PRO A 249 35.29 2.83 13.44
N ILE A 250 34.84 4.03 13.76
CA ILE A 250 34.12 4.28 15.01
C ILE A 250 32.81 3.47 14.93
N PRO A 251 32.49 2.63 15.93
CA PRO A 251 31.25 1.85 15.93
C PRO A 251 30.03 2.80 15.88
N PRO A 252 28.92 2.41 15.22
CA PRO A 252 27.69 3.22 15.17
C PRO A 252 27.09 3.60 16.54
N GLN A 253 27.60 3.01 17.62
CA GLN A 253 27.20 3.24 19.01
C GLN A 253 27.87 4.47 19.64
N GLU A 254 28.86 5.08 18.99
CA GLU A 254 29.63 6.22 19.52
C GLU A 254 29.43 7.52 18.71
N GLN A 255 28.43 7.59 17.82
CA GLN A 255 28.02 8.85 17.19
C GLN A 255 27.15 9.67 18.16
N THR A 256 27.68 10.76 18.70
CA THR A 256 26.95 11.66 19.61
C THR A 256 25.93 12.51 18.85
N ASN A 257 24.75 12.68 19.46
CA ASN A 257 23.59 13.40 18.92
C ASN A 257 23.78 14.93 18.81
N GLU A 258 24.96 15.45 19.15
CA GLU A 258 25.18 16.87 19.44
C GLU A 258 25.30 17.74 18.17
N GLU A 259 25.72 17.18 17.03
CA GLU A 259 25.81 17.94 15.78
C GLU A 259 24.44 18.17 15.08
N TRP A 260 23.40 17.38 15.40
CA TRP A 260 22.03 17.63 14.89
C TRP A 260 21.27 18.69 15.70
N LEU A 261 21.67 18.95 16.96
CA LEU A 261 21.06 19.94 17.84
C LEU A 261 21.68 21.34 17.71
N ALA A 262 22.91 21.46 17.19
CA ALA A 262 23.57 22.77 17.00
C ALA A 262 22.83 23.71 16.03
N CYS A 263 22.01 23.17 15.11
CA CYS A 263 21.15 23.95 14.23
C CYS A 263 19.84 24.44 14.90
N TYR A 264 19.53 23.98 16.11
CA TYR A 264 18.32 24.38 16.85
C TYR A 264 18.57 25.41 17.94
N GLU A 265 19.79 25.56 18.47
CA GLU A 265 20.11 26.51 19.56
C GLU A 265 20.80 27.81 19.11
N SER A 266 21.13 27.98 17.82
CA SER A 266 21.84 29.18 17.32
C SER A 266 20.94 30.24 16.68
N ARG A 267 19.61 30.19 16.88
CA ARG A 267 18.69 31.28 16.54
C ARG A 267 17.74 31.63 17.68
N SER A 268 18.34 31.87 18.84
CA SER A 268 17.77 32.74 19.87
C SER A 268 18.82 33.77 20.26
N ALA A 269 18.94 34.80 19.42
CA ALA A 269 19.45 36.12 19.73
C ALA A 269 18.83 37.10 18.72
#